data_AF-A0AAE8MA08-F1
#
_entry.id   AF-A0AAE8MA08-F1
#
_cell.length_a   1.000
_cell.length_b   1.000
_cell.length_c   1.000
_cell.angle_alpha   90.00
_cell.angle_beta   90.00
_cell.angle_gamma   90.00
#
_symmetry.space_group_name_H-M   'P 1'
#
loop_
_entity.id
_entity.type
_entity.pdbx_description
1 polymer ?
#
loop_
_entity_poly.entity_id
_entity_poly.type
_entity_poly.pdbx_seq_one_letter_code
_entity_poly.pdbx_strand_id
1 'polypeptide(L)'
;MAGNHIRPNRRGAACPSYLAAASGVSTGLSQSEVVGSFDPPTTDTPSRSYGSLVENPRYRDTHLALNKVSLVNFRKELPSHISALVKSLTPDQVSILPPPEDAEDNNGLLAMELEASEAKVENFFRDKVVPRSSQDDILWRSDRIIMSKDTVVSKMPNFKISTPIPDMLYGYNRSNAFEQEQQNWIATTGGSACTNSEGLLNPFFAAEFKGDGPSSRGSLWVATNQCLGVSTACINVIEKLNEKLRNCKHVPIWQVNSASFSIAMNRAEARFYVS
;
A
#
# COMPACT_ATOMS: atom_id res chain seq x y z
N MET A 1 -34.42 48.57 17.55
CA MET A 1 -34.05 48.17 16.17
C MET A 1 -32.87 47.22 16.26
N ALA A 2 -33.08 45.97 15.85
CA ALA A 2 -32.09 44.89 15.88
C ALA A 2 -31.15 45.02 14.67
N GLY A 3 -29.83 44.88 14.89
CA GLY A 3 -28.80 44.89 13.86
C GLY A 3 -28.03 43.58 13.88
N ASN A 4 -28.18 42.79 12.82
CA ASN A 4 -27.66 41.43 12.66
C ASN A 4 -26.13 41.33 12.62
N HIS A 5 -25.60 40.40 13.42
CA HIS A 5 -24.26 39.84 13.24
C HIS A 5 -24.26 38.82 12.09
N ILE A 6 -23.49 39.07 11.05
CA ILE A 6 -23.18 38.07 10.01
C ILE A 6 -21.93 37.30 10.44
N ARG A 7 -22.09 36.02 10.81
CA ARG A 7 -21.00 35.07 11.03
C ARG A 7 -20.54 34.49 9.69
N PRO A 8 -19.24 34.35 9.41
CA PRO A 8 -18.77 33.60 8.26
C PRO A 8 -18.87 32.09 8.53
N ASN A 9 -19.42 31.39 7.53
CA ASN A 9 -19.66 29.96 7.49
C ASN A 9 -18.33 29.19 7.36
N ARG A 10 -17.75 28.72 8.46
CA ARG A 10 -16.62 27.78 8.46
C ARG A 10 -17.13 26.37 8.14
N ARG A 11 -17.06 25.96 6.88
CA ARG A 11 -16.99 24.54 6.50
C ARG A 11 -15.53 24.19 6.24
N GLY A 12 -14.82 23.81 7.30
CA GLY A 12 -13.55 23.09 7.16
C GLY A 12 -13.85 21.65 6.79
N ALA A 13 -13.30 21.17 5.68
CA ALA A 13 -13.38 19.77 5.29
C ALA A 13 -12.47 18.96 6.22
N ALA A 14 -13.06 18.28 7.20
CA ALA A 14 -12.40 17.22 7.95
C ALA A 14 -12.37 15.95 7.10
N CYS A 15 -11.33 15.12 7.24
CA CYS A 15 -11.30 13.77 6.69
C CYS A 15 -12.44 12.96 7.32
N PRO A 16 -13.40 12.43 6.55
CA PRO A 16 -14.53 11.70 7.12
C PRO A 16 -14.07 10.32 7.60
N SER A 17 -14.16 10.08 8.91
CA SER A 17 -14.09 8.75 9.51
C SER A 17 -15.43 8.04 9.27
N TYR A 18 -15.42 6.99 8.44
CA TYR A 18 -16.60 6.14 8.25
C TYR A 18 -16.54 4.96 9.22
N LEU A 19 -17.36 5.00 10.27
CA LEU A 19 -17.76 3.83 11.05
C LEU A 19 -18.74 3.01 10.20
N ALA A 20 -18.31 1.88 9.66
CA ALA A 20 -19.20 0.92 9.01
C ALA A 20 -19.79 -0.03 10.08
N ALA A 21 -21.08 0.16 10.39
CA ALA A 21 -21.86 -0.80 11.16
C ALA A 21 -22.30 -1.95 10.22
N ALA A 22 -21.92 -3.18 10.55
CA ALA A 22 -22.41 -4.38 9.87
C ALA A 22 -23.30 -5.18 10.84
N SER A 23 -24.61 -5.19 10.56
CA SER A 23 -25.57 -6.09 11.20
C SER A 23 -26.60 -6.52 10.17
N GLY A 24 -26.72 -7.84 9.95
CA GLY A 24 -27.72 -8.41 9.05
C GLY A 24 -27.58 -9.92 8.93
N VAL A 25 -28.07 -10.64 9.94
CA VAL A 25 -28.32 -12.09 9.91
C VAL A 25 -29.58 -12.36 9.10
N SER A 26 -29.56 -13.35 8.19
CA SER A 26 -30.78 -14.01 7.72
C SER A 26 -30.52 -15.51 7.52
N THR A 27 -31.34 -16.30 8.20
CA THR A 27 -31.41 -17.75 8.25
C THR A 27 -32.41 -18.28 7.21
N GLY A 28 -32.16 -19.46 6.65
CA GLY A 28 -33.16 -20.21 5.86
C GLY A 28 -32.60 -21.48 5.22
N LEU A 29 -33.16 -22.64 5.59
CA LEU A 29 -32.75 -24.01 5.26
C LEU A 29 -33.58 -24.63 4.11
N SER A 30 -32.95 -25.57 3.36
CA SER A 30 -33.50 -26.82 2.77
C SER A 30 -34.52 -26.69 1.60
N GLN A 31 -34.65 -27.53 0.55
CA GLN A 31 -34.29 -28.94 0.29
C GLN A 31 -34.35 -29.23 -1.24
N SER A 32 -33.76 -30.35 -1.67
CA SER A 32 -33.62 -30.89 -3.04
C SER A 32 -34.90 -31.33 -3.76
N GLU A 33 -34.88 -31.37 -5.10
CA GLU A 33 -35.45 -32.47 -5.92
C GLU A 33 -34.89 -32.45 -7.36
N VAL A 34 -34.65 -33.66 -7.91
CA VAL A 34 -33.99 -33.95 -9.20
C VAL A 34 -35.02 -34.55 -10.15
N VAL A 35 -35.28 -33.94 -11.31
CA VAL A 35 -35.69 -34.64 -12.55
C VAL A 35 -35.21 -33.84 -13.77
N GLY A 36 -34.57 -34.53 -14.71
CA GLY A 36 -33.87 -33.94 -15.86
C GLY A 36 -34.76 -33.38 -16.96
N SER A 37 -34.28 -32.29 -17.56
CA SER A 37 -34.73 -31.75 -18.84
C SER A 37 -33.49 -31.38 -19.66
N PHE A 38 -33.46 -31.80 -20.92
CA PHE A 38 -32.41 -31.49 -21.89
C PHE A 38 -32.53 -30.02 -22.32
N ASP A 39 -31.50 -29.21 -22.06
CA ASP A 39 -31.38 -27.84 -22.57
C ASP A 39 -30.25 -27.73 -23.64
N PRO A 40 -30.43 -26.86 -24.66
CA PRO A 40 -29.52 -26.68 -25.81
C PRO A 40 -28.23 -25.95 -25.40
N PRO A 41 -27.17 -25.89 -26.24
CA PRO A 41 -25.84 -25.48 -25.80
C PRO A 41 -25.87 -24.03 -25.32
N THR A 42 -25.76 -23.85 -24.02
CA THR A 42 -25.64 -22.55 -23.36
C THR A 42 -24.30 -21.94 -23.74
N THR A 43 -24.40 -20.81 -24.43
CA THR A 43 -23.34 -19.80 -24.60
C THR A 43 -22.48 -19.69 -23.35
N ASP A 44 -21.17 -19.90 -23.51
CA ASP A 44 -20.14 -19.73 -22.49
C ASP A 44 -20.29 -18.38 -21.78
N THR A 45 -20.94 -18.41 -20.62
CA THR A 45 -20.86 -17.33 -19.64
C THR A 45 -19.41 -17.27 -19.19
N PRO A 46 -18.71 -16.13 -19.32
CA PRO A 46 -17.34 -16.03 -18.84
C PRO A 46 -17.36 -16.28 -17.34
N SER A 47 -16.78 -17.41 -16.94
CA SER A 47 -16.49 -17.75 -15.56
C SER A 47 -15.94 -16.52 -14.86
N ARG A 48 -16.71 -15.95 -13.92
CA ARG A 48 -16.22 -14.91 -13.02
C ARG A 48 -15.11 -15.56 -12.22
N SER A 49 -13.86 -15.27 -12.56
CA SER A 49 -12.71 -15.65 -11.76
C SER A 49 -12.89 -15.06 -10.36
N TYR A 50 -13.20 -15.89 -9.37
CA TYR A 50 -13.39 -15.58 -7.95
C TYR A 50 -12.05 -15.29 -7.23
N GLY A 51 -11.12 -14.60 -7.90
CA GLY A 51 -9.79 -14.26 -7.37
C GLY A 51 -9.60 -12.76 -7.27
N SER A 52 -8.73 -12.32 -6.36
CA SER A 52 -8.30 -10.92 -6.30
C SER A 52 -7.60 -10.55 -7.60
N LEU A 53 -7.76 -9.32 -8.08
CA LEU A 53 -7.18 -8.90 -9.36
C LEU A 53 -5.64 -9.03 -9.37
N VAL A 54 -4.99 -8.86 -8.21
CA VAL A 54 -3.53 -9.02 -8.04
C VAL A 54 -3.07 -10.48 -8.14
N GLU A 55 -3.98 -11.44 -8.05
CA GLU A 55 -3.70 -12.88 -8.22
C GLU A 55 -3.76 -13.31 -9.68
N ASN A 56 -4.32 -12.47 -10.57
CA ASN A 56 -4.42 -12.79 -11.98
C ASN A 56 -3.01 -13.03 -12.58
N PRO A 57 -2.76 -14.20 -13.21
CA PRO A 57 -1.45 -14.50 -13.79
C PRO A 57 -0.98 -13.46 -14.83
N ARG A 58 -1.92 -12.79 -15.50
CA ARG A 58 -1.66 -11.74 -16.50
C ARG A 58 -1.70 -10.32 -15.93
N TYR A 59 -1.84 -10.15 -14.61
CA TYR A 59 -2.01 -8.84 -13.98
C TYR A 59 -0.91 -7.84 -14.39
N ARG A 60 0.35 -8.30 -14.44
CA ARG A 60 1.48 -7.44 -14.83
C ARG A 60 1.37 -6.94 -16.27
N ASP A 61 0.94 -7.79 -17.18
CA ASP A 61 0.92 -7.48 -18.62
C ASP A 61 -0.34 -6.71 -19.02
N THR A 62 -1.50 -7.05 -18.44
CA THR A 62 -2.79 -6.49 -18.83
C THR A 62 -3.26 -5.36 -17.94
N HIS A 63 -2.73 -5.19 -16.73
CA HIS A 63 -3.12 -4.09 -15.84
C HIS A 63 -1.96 -3.15 -15.55
N LEU A 64 -0.83 -3.66 -15.07
CA LEU A 64 0.30 -2.79 -14.68
C LEU A 64 0.98 -2.16 -15.90
N ALA A 65 1.39 -2.95 -16.89
CA ALA A 65 2.14 -2.46 -18.05
C ALA A 65 1.34 -1.44 -18.88
N LEU A 66 0.03 -1.66 -19.04
CA LEU A 66 -0.85 -0.72 -19.73
C LEU A 66 -1.03 0.61 -18.99
N ASN A 67 -0.82 0.63 -17.66
CA ASN A 67 -0.73 1.84 -16.86
C ASN A 67 0.70 2.36 -16.67
N LYS A 68 1.66 1.85 -17.46
CA LYS A 68 3.08 2.23 -17.41
C LYS A 68 3.77 1.88 -16.09
N VAL A 69 3.32 0.81 -15.44
CA VAL A 69 3.97 0.21 -14.27
C VAL A 69 4.65 -1.08 -14.72
N SER A 70 5.94 -1.21 -14.47
CA SER A 70 6.71 -2.39 -14.89
C SER A 70 7.73 -2.79 -13.83
N LEU A 71 7.84 -4.09 -13.58
CA LEU A 71 8.92 -4.65 -12.77
C LEU A 71 10.17 -4.80 -13.65
N VAL A 72 11.25 -4.12 -13.30
CA VAL A 72 12.54 -4.29 -13.98
C VAL A 72 13.19 -5.58 -13.51
N ASN A 73 13.65 -6.40 -14.46
CA ASN A 73 14.37 -7.63 -14.13
C ASN A 73 15.67 -7.29 -13.41
N PHE A 74 15.92 -7.93 -12.27
CA PHE A 74 17.12 -7.70 -11.43
C PHE A 74 18.46 -7.90 -12.16
N ARG A 75 18.47 -8.63 -13.29
CA ARG A 75 19.66 -8.81 -14.14
C ARG A 75 19.90 -7.66 -15.11
N LYS A 76 18.95 -6.74 -15.27
CA LYS A 76 19.11 -5.54 -16.10
C LYS A 76 19.74 -4.43 -15.29
N GLU A 77 20.49 -3.56 -15.96
CA GLU A 77 21.01 -2.35 -15.34
C GLU A 77 19.86 -1.49 -14.80
N LEU A 78 20.03 -1.00 -13.57
CA LEU A 78 19.08 -0.08 -12.96
C LEU A 78 19.10 1.25 -13.72
N PRO A 79 17.94 1.90 -13.92
CA PRO A 79 17.90 3.27 -14.40
C PRO A 79 18.82 4.17 -13.58
N SER A 80 19.49 5.13 -14.23
CA SER A 80 20.54 5.95 -13.60
C SER A 80 20.10 6.64 -12.31
N HIS A 81 18.86 7.17 -12.28
CA HIS A 81 18.30 7.83 -11.09
C HIS A 81 18.08 6.85 -9.93
N ILE A 82 17.64 5.61 -10.19
CA ILE A 82 17.52 4.57 -9.16
C ILE A 82 18.89 4.10 -8.70
N SER A 83 19.84 3.90 -9.62
CA SER A 83 21.21 3.50 -9.28
C SER A 83 21.89 4.55 -8.39
N ALA A 84 21.73 5.83 -8.70
CA ALA A 84 22.25 6.93 -7.88
C ALA A 84 21.61 6.94 -6.48
N LEU A 85 20.30 6.74 -6.39
CA LEU A 85 19.59 6.65 -5.11
C LEU A 85 20.12 5.46 -4.28
N VAL A 86 20.17 4.26 -4.85
CA VAL A 86 20.67 3.05 -4.16
C VAL A 86 22.11 3.26 -3.67
N LYS A 87 22.98 3.85 -4.50
CA LYS A 87 24.34 4.20 -4.08
C LYS A 87 24.36 5.19 -2.92
N SER A 88 23.49 6.20 -2.93
CA SER A 88 23.39 7.17 -1.82
C SER A 88 22.87 6.56 -0.51
N LEU A 89 22.06 5.51 -0.60
CA LEU A 89 21.52 4.77 0.53
C LEU A 89 22.47 3.70 1.07
N THR A 90 23.58 3.46 0.36
CA THR A 90 24.62 2.54 0.78
C THR A 90 25.79 3.37 1.31
N PRO A 91 25.78 3.81 2.58
CA PRO A 91 27.01 4.31 3.19
C PRO A 91 28.08 3.20 3.12
N ASP A 92 29.36 3.56 3.26
CA ASP A 92 30.49 2.64 3.38
C ASP A 92 30.29 1.69 4.59
N GLN A 93 29.40 0.69 4.48
CA GLN A 93 28.93 -0.07 5.63
C GLN A 93 29.91 -1.19 5.96
N VAL A 94 30.57 -0.98 7.09
CA VAL A 94 30.81 -2.00 8.11
C VAL A 94 29.61 -2.96 8.14
N SER A 95 29.88 -4.24 7.91
CA SER A 95 28.92 -5.33 7.99
C SER A 95 28.09 -5.22 9.26
N ILE A 96 26.83 -4.80 9.14
CA ILE A 96 25.83 -4.92 10.19
C ILE A 96 25.36 -6.38 10.17
N LEU A 97 26.26 -7.30 10.51
CA LEU A 97 25.84 -8.64 10.90
C LEU A 97 25.31 -8.52 12.33
N PRO A 98 24.10 -9.01 12.64
CA PRO A 98 23.62 -9.01 14.01
C PRO A 98 24.65 -9.73 14.91
N PRO A 99 24.93 -9.21 16.12
CA PRO A 99 25.85 -9.85 17.06
C PRO A 99 25.43 -11.30 17.33
N PRO A 100 26.37 -12.23 17.58
CA PRO A 100 26.06 -13.65 17.83
C PRO A 100 25.10 -13.90 19.01
N GLU A 101 24.87 -12.90 19.86
CA GLU A 101 24.00 -12.99 21.04
C GLU A 101 22.50 -12.94 20.67
N ASP A 102 22.14 -12.50 19.46
CA ASP A 102 20.77 -12.61 18.91
C ASP A 102 20.40 -14.05 18.47
N ALA A 103 21.32 -15.02 18.63
CA ALA A 103 21.11 -16.42 18.29
C ALA A 103 20.04 -17.13 19.13
N GLU A 104 19.53 -16.54 20.21
CA GLU A 104 18.38 -17.09 20.94
C GLU A 104 17.05 -16.93 20.16
N ASP A 105 16.96 -15.99 19.21
CA ASP A 105 15.79 -15.84 18.33
C ASP A 105 15.84 -16.79 17.10
N ASN A 106 16.89 -17.64 17.00
CA ASN A 106 16.94 -18.70 15.99
C ASN A 106 15.74 -19.64 16.09
N ASN A 107 15.18 -19.87 17.27
CA ASN A 107 13.99 -20.72 17.40
C ASN A 107 12.77 -20.12 16.68
N GLY A 108 12.63 -18.79 16.67
CA GLY A 108 11.57 -18.10 15.93
C GLY A 108 11.77 -18.19 14.42
N LEU A 109 13.01 -17.99 13.95
CA LEU A 109 13.40 -18.12 12.55
C LEU A 109 13.27 -19.56 12.04
N LEU A 110 13.76 -20.55 12.80
CA LEU A 110 13.66 -21.98 12.50
C LEU A 110 12.19 -22.45 12.48
N ALA A 111 11.36 -21.97 13.42
CA ALA A 111 9.94 -22.27 13.41
C ALA A 111 9.21 -21.69 12.18
N MET A 112 9.69 -20.56 11.63
CA MET A 112 9.17 -20.02 10.37
C MET A 112 9.63 -20.83 9.15
N GLU A 113 10.83 -21.40 9.19
CA GLU A 113 11.41 -22.21 8.11
C GLU A 113 10.71 -23.56 7.90
N LEU A 114 9.95 -24.06 8.87
CA LEU A 114 9.20 -25.32 8.70
C LEU A 114 7.84 -25.08 8.04
N GLU A 115 6.93 -24.38 8.72
CA GLU A 115 5.64 -23.94 8.18
C GLU A 115 5.17 -22.67 8.90
N ALA A 116 5.03 -21.58 8.16
CA ALA A 116 4.53 -20.31 8.68
C ALA A 116 3.30 -19.84 7.91
N SER A 117 2.20 -19.67 8.64
CA SER A 117 1.04 -18.94 8.12
C SER A 117 1.41 -17.48 7.86
N GLU A 118 0.65 -16.79 7.01
CA GLU A 118 0.85 -15.37 6.71
C GLU A 118 0.90 -14.53 7.98
N ALA A 119 -0.01 -14.79 8.93
CA ALA A 119 -0.04 -14.10 10.22
C ALA A 119 1.23 -14.31 11.06
N LYS A 120 1.85 -15.51 11.00
CA LYS A 120 3.12 -15.75 11.72
C LYS A 120 4.27 -14.96 11.10
N VAL A 121 4.37 -14.95 9.77
CA VAL A 121 5.37 -14.17 9.03
C VAL A 121 5.18 -12.68 9.35
N GLU A 122 3.97 -12.16 9.19
CA GLU A 122 3.64 -10.77 9.49
C GLU A 122 3.99 -10.38 10.93
N ASN A 123 3.56 -11.17 11.93
CA ASN A 123 3.83 -10.87 13.33
C ASN A 123 5.33 -10.82 13.62
N PHE A 124 6.11 -11.77 13.08
CA PHE A 124 7.55 -11.79 13.28
C PHE A 124 8.20 -10.51 12.76
N PHE A 125 7.98 -10.17 11.49
CA PHE A 125 8.62 -9.01 10.88
C PHE A 125 8.12 -7.69 11.46
N ARG A 126 6.82 -7.58 11.73
CA ARG A 126 6.21 -6.38 12.33
C ARG A 126 6.75 -6.07 13.72
N ASP A 127 7.09 -7.10 14.49
CA ASP A 127 7.50 -6.93 15.89
C ASP A 127 9.02 -6.95 16.07
N LYS A 128 9.78 -7.55 15.14
CA LYS A 128 11.24 -7.74 15.27
C LYS A 128 12.09 -6.95 14.28
N VAL A 129 11.58 -6.67 13.08
CA VAL A 129 12.39 -6.11 11.98
C VAL A 129 11.97 -4.69 11.62
N VAL A 130 10.67 -4.40 11.74
CA VAL A 130 10.08 -3.16 11.24
C VAL A 130 9.50 -2.34 12.41
N PRO A 131 10.18 -1.28 12.88
CA PRO A 131 9.89 -0.61 14.15
C PRO A 131 8.47 -0.05 14.25
N ARG A 132 7.79 -0.25 15.38
CA ARG A 132 6.48 0.39 15.61
C ARG A 132 6.66 1.90 15.76
N SER A 133 5.76 2.67 15.14
CA SER A 133 5.64 4.10 15.40
C SER A 133 5.07 4.35 16.79
N SER A 134 5.67 5.28 17.54
CA SER A 134 5.08 5.86 18.74
C SER A 134 4.01 6.91 18.38
N GLN A 135 3.14 7.25 19.33
CA GLN A 135 2.09 8.26 19.12
C GLN A 135 2.68 9.66 18.80
N ASP A 136 3.88 9.94 19.31
CA ASP A 136 4.57 11.23 19.18
C ASP A 136 5.59 11.23 18.03
N ASP A 137 5.71 10.13 17.28
CA ASP A 137 6.66 10.02 16.19
C ASP A 137 6.22 10.85 14.98
N ILE A 138 7.21 11.40 14.27
CA ILE A 138 7.02 12.03 12.95
C ILE A 138 6.68 10.99 11.87
N LEU A 139 7.12 9.75 12.04
CA LEU A 139 6.81 8.63 11.17
C LEU A 139 5.59 7.89 11.71
N TRP A 140 4.64 7.61 10.83
CA TRP A 140 3.46 6.83 11.17
C TRP A 140 3.36 5.57 10.32
N ARG A 141 2.86 4.51 10.94
CA ARG A 141 2.58 3.24 10.31
C ARG A 141 1.09 2.95 10.37
N SER A 142 0.52 2.63 9.21
CA SER A 142 -0.83 2.08 9.08
C SER A 142 -0.74 0.61 8.68
N ASP A 143 -1.45 -0.26 9.40
CA ASP A 143 -1.47 -1.70 9.15
C ASP A 143 -2.82 -2.11 8.55
N ARG A 144 -2.81 -2.73 7.35
CA ARG A 144 -4.01 -3.22 6.64
C ARG A 144 -5.10 -2.17 6.37
N ILE A 145 -4.71 -0.89 6.22
CA ILE A 145 -5.63 0.20 5.88
C ILE A 145 -5.63 0.45 4.38
N ILE A 146 -6.82 0.45 3.77
CA ILE A 146 -6.99 0.74 2.34
C ILE A 146 -6.49 2.15 2.01
N MET A 147 -5.71 2.25 0.92
CA MET A 147 -5.31 3.55 0.39
C MET A 147 -6.48 4.23 -0.33
N SER A 148 -6.51 5.56 -0.31
CA SER A 148 -7.51 6.34 -1.03
C SER A 148 -7.49 6.01 -2.52
N LYS A 149 -8.67 5.88 -3.14
CA LYS A 149 -8.78 5.61 -4.58
C LYS A 149 -8.10 6.68 -5.43
N ASP A 150 -8.01 7.90 -4.93
CA ASP A 150 -7.33 9.00 -5.61
C ASP A 150 -5.81 8.81 -5.70
N THR A 151 -5.24 7.94 -4.88
CA THR A 151 -3.81 7.58 -4.93
C THR A 151 -3.50 6.65 -6.11
N VAL A 152 -4.50 5.95 -6.64
CA VAL A 152 -4.31 4.95 -7.69
C VAL A 152 -4.17 5.61 -9.06
N VAL A 153 -3.09 5.29 -9.77
CA VAL A 153 -2.92 5.70 -11.17
C VAL A 153 -3.83 4.87 -12.06
N SER A 154 -4.68 5.53 -12.84
CA SER A 154 -5.53 4.89 -13.84
C SER A 154 -5.44 5.65 -15.15
N LYS A 155 -4.43 5.32 -15.97
CA LYS A 155 -4.26 5.89 -17.31
C LYS A 155 -5.22 5.25 -18.33
N MET A 156 -5.61 4.00 -18.10
CA MET A 156 -6.49 3.23 -18.99
C MET A 156 -7.73 2.73 -18.23
N PRO A 157 -8.95 3.26 -18.51
CA PRO A 157 -10.16 2.95 -17.73
C PRO A 157 -10.53 1.47 -17.67
N ASN A 158 -10.21 0.71 -18.73
CA ASN A 158 -10.54 -0.71 -18.86
C ASN A 158 -9.53 -1.63 -18.17
N PHE A 159 -8.37 -1.10 -17.77
CA PHE A 159 -7.26 -1.88 -17.21
C PHE A 159 -6.92 -1.33 -15.84
N LYS A 160 -7.83 -1.48 -14.88
CA LYS A 160 -7.68 -0.87 -13.55
C LYS A 160 -6.55 -1.52 -12.78
N ILE A 161 -5.79 -0.73 -12.04
CA ILE A 161 -4.92 -1.22 -10.96
C ILE A 161 -5.79 -1.37 -9.70
N SER A 162 -5.59 -2.45 -8.95
CA SER A 162 -6.26 -2.64 -7.66
C SER A 162 -5.97 -1.48 -6.70
N THR A 163 -6.97 -1.02 -5.96
CA THR A 163 -6.74 -0.09 -4.85
C THR A 163 -5.95 -0.80 -3.76
N PRO A 164 -4.75 -0.32 -3.39
CA PRO A 164 -3.90 -1.07 -2.47
C PRO A 164 -4.45 -1.12 -1.05
N ILE A 165 -4.21 -2.25 -0.38
CA ILE A 165 -4.41 -2.47 1.04
C ILE A 165 -3.11 -3.08 1.56
N PRO A 166 -2.10 -2.24 1.87
CA PRO A 166 -0.81 -2.73 2.31
C PRO A 166 -0.93 -3.44 3.64
N ASP A 167 -0.23 -4.55 3.85
CA ASP A 167 -0.14 -5.16 5.19
C ASP A 167 0.52 -4.17 6.17
N MET A 168 1.53 -3.43 5.71
CA MET A 168 2.13 -2.29 6.43
C MET A 168 2.44 -1.15 5.47
N LEU A 169 2.14 0.09 5.86
CA LEU A 169 2.44 1.31 5.12
C LEU A 169 3.03 2.38 6.02
N TYR A 170 4.19 2.91 5.65
CA TYR A 170 4.85 4.01 6.33
C TYR A 170 4.76 5.31 5.55
N GLY A 171 4.57 6.37 6.29
CA GLY A 171 4.58 7.75 5.84
C GLY A 171 4.77 8.68 7.03
N TYR A 172 4.30 9.91 6.87
CA TYR A 172 4.45 10.95 7.87
C TYR A 172 3.15 11.17 8.64
N ASN A 173 3.29 11.29 9.96
CA ASN A 173 2.22 11.70 10.84
C ASN A 173 1.90 13.17 10.58
N ARG A 174 0.65 13.48 10.22
CA ARG A 174 0.24 14.86 9.94
C ARG A 174 0.46 15.82 11.11
N SER A 175 0.16 15.38 12.32
CA SER A 175 0.19 16.23 13.52
C SER A 175 1.62 16.49 13.99
N ASN A 176 2.51 15.51 13.82
CA ASN A 176 3.86 15.56 14.39
C ASN A 176 4.94 15.95 13.37
N ALA A 177 4.75 15.62 12.08
CA ALA A 177 5.76 15.89 11.04
C ALA A 177 5.61 17.26 10.37
N PHE A 178 4.49 17.96 10.59
CA PHE A 178 4.19 19.23 9.91
C PHE A 178 3.79 20.30 10.91
N GLU A 179 4.26 21.52 10.69
CA GLU A 179 3.89 22.69 11.48
C GLU A 179 2.41 23.05 11.30
N GLN A 180 1.83 23.80 12.24
CA GLN A 180 0.40 24.12 12.23
C GLN A 180 -0.08 24.81 10.94
N GLU A 181 0.75 25.70 10.38
CA GLU A 181 0.45 26.37 9.10
C GLU A 181 0.43 25.39 7.93
N GLN A 182 1.39 24.47 7.90
CA GLN A 182 1.48 23.40 6.89
C GLN A 182 0.28 22.46 7.03
N GLN A 183 -0.11 22.08 8.25
CA GLN A 183 -1.29 21.26 8.50
C GLN A 183 -2.57 21.93 8.00
N ASN A 184 -2.71 23.25 8.22
CA ASN A 184 -3.86 24.03 7.76
C ASN A 184 -3.88 24.11 6.23
N TRP A 185 -2.73 24.32 5.59
CA TRP A 185 -2.61 24.30 4.14
C TRP A 185 -2.98 22.95 3.54
N ILE A 186 -2.50 21.85 4.14
CA ILE A 186 -2.86 20.48 3.77
C ILE A 186 -4.38 20.27 3.89
N ALA A 187 -5.02 20.77 4.95
CA ALA A 187 -6.47 20.64 5.16
C ALA A 187 -7.30 21.34 4.08
N THR A 188 -6.84 22.51 3.64
CA THR A 188 -7.65 23.47 2.86
C THR A 188 -7.37 23.42 1.37
N THR A 189 -6.14 23.14 0.99
CA THR A 189 -5.65 23.15 -0.41
C THR A 189 -5.15 21.77 -0.84
N GLY A 190 -4.78 20.94 0.14
CA GLY A 190 -4.26 19.60 -0.02
C GLY A 190 -5.32 18.50 0.07
N GLY A 191 -6.57 18.73 -0.36
CA GLY A 191 -7.72 17.81 -0.19
C GLY A 191 -7.59 16.35 -0.69
N SER A 192 -6.40 15.92 -1.09
CA SER A 192 -6.02 14.56 -1.49
C SER A 192 -4.62 14.16 -0.97
N ALA A 193 -4.07 14.84 0.04
CA ALA A 193 -2.75 14.55 0.59
C ALA A 193 -2.76 13.33 1.52
N CYS A 194 -3.88 13.11 2.22
CA CYS A 194 -4.08 11.93 3.04
C CYS A 194 -4.21 10.70 2.13
N THR A 195 -3.33 9.73 2.35
CA THR A 195 -3.29 8.52 1.54
C THR A 195 -4.22 7.45 2.05
N ASN A 196 -4.76 7.57 3.26
CA ASN A 196 -5.72 6.65 3.85
C ASN A 196 -6.61 7.34 4.91
N SER A 197 -7.50 6.57 5.52
CA SER A 197 -8.43 7.05 6.56
C SER A 197 -7.76 7.43 7.88
N GLU A 198 -6.51 7.04 8.12
CA GLU A 198 -5.74 7.42 9.30
C GLU A 198 -4.99 8.75 9.13
N GLY A 199 -5.11 9.38 7.96
CA GLY A 199 -4.47 10.66 7.71
C GLY A 199 -2.97 10.57 7.44
N LEU A 200 -2.47 9.38 7.06
CA LEU A 200 -1.08 9.18 6.66
C LEU A 200 -0.74 10.09 5.46
N LEU A 201 0.39 10.77 5.51
CA LEU A 201 0.85 11.67 4.44
C LEU A 201 2.14 11.16 3.80
N ASN A 202 2.31 11.42 2.51
CA ASN A 202 3.56 11.16 1.77
C ASN A 202 4.17 9.77 2.06
N PRO A 203 3.42 8.68 1.83
CA PRO A 203 3.90 7.33 2.10
C PRO A 203 5.09 7.01 1.22
N PHE A 204 6.07 6.31 1.79
CA PHE A 204 7.34 6.04 1.12
C PHE A 204 7.79 4.58 1.25
N PHE A 205 7.32 3.83 2.25
CA PHE A 205 7.70 2.43 2.45
C PHE A 205 6.48 1.55 2.71
N ALA A 206 6.45 0.36 2.12
CA ALA A 206 5.39 -0.61 2.31
C ALA A 206 5.91 -2.05 2.42
N ALA A 207 5.22 -2.89 3.18
CA ALA A 207 5.50 -4.31 3.27
C ALA A 207 4.25 -5.15 2.96
N GLU A 208 4.45 -6.26 2.27
CA GLU A 208 3.45 -7.26 1.94
C GLU A 208 3.96 -8.63 2.39
N PHE A 209 3.18 -9.33 3.21
CA PHE A 209 3.55 -10.61 3.78
C PHE A 209 2.71 -11.73 3.19
N LYS A 210 3.33 -12.88 2.97
CA LYS A 210 2.64 -14.10 2.55
C LYS A 210 3.15 -15.29 3.34
N GLY A 211 2.25 -16.19 3.68
CA GLY A 211 2.62 -17.50 4.23
C GLY A 211 2.75 -18.55 3.12
N ASP A 212 3.27 -19.71 3.46
CA ASP A 212 3.17 -20.90 2.63
C ASP A 212 2.30 -21.95 3.36
N GLY A 213 1.66 -22.86 2.63
CA GLY A 213 0.88 -23.96 3.19
C GLY A 213 -0.60 -23.99 2.77
N PRO A 214 -1.34 -25.05 3.12
CA PRO A 214 -2.70 -25.31 2.61
C PRO A 214 -3.75 -24.25 3.00
N SER A 215 -3.46 -23.44 4.02
CA SER A 215 -4.29 -22.32 4.48
C SER A 215 -3.84 -20.96 3.95
N SER A 216 -2.68 -20.86 3.29
CA SER A 216 -2.19 -19.62 2.69
C SER A 216 -2.79 -19.42 1.30
N ARG A 217 -3.29 -18.22 1.03
CA ARG A 217 -3.94 -17.86 -0.25
C ARG A 217 -3.06 -17.05 -1.18
N GLY A 218 -1.79 -16.84 -0.87
CA GLY A 218 -0.95 -16.02 -1.75
C GLY A 218 0.52 -16.42 -1.72
N SER A 219 1.18 -16.12 -2.84
CA SER A 219 2.58 -16.38 -3.06
C SER A 219 3.36 -15.06 -3.12
N LEU A 220 4.68 -15.14 -3.12
CA LEU A 220 5.53 -13.97 -3.39
C LEU A 220 5.18 -13.26 -4.71
N TRP A 221 4.57 -13.97 -5.67
CA TRP A 221 4.04 -13.36 -6.89
C TRP A 221 2.96 -12.32 -6.58
N VAL A 222 1.99 -12.68 -5.72
CA VAL A 222 0.89 -11.81 -5.28
C VAL A 222 1.44 -10.64 -4.46
N ALA A 223 2.31 -10.91 -3.47
CA ALA A 223 2.95 -9.87 -2.68
C ALA A 223 3.69 -8.86 -3.56
N THR A 224 4.44 -9.34 -4.56
CA THR A 224 5.14 -8.46 -5.51
C THR A 224 4.14 -7.60 -6.31
N ASN A 225 3.01 -8.17 -6.73
CA ASN A 225 1.98 -7.43 -7.46
C ASN A 225 1.32 -6.35 -6.60
N GLN A 226 1.12 -6.65 -5.31
CA GLN A 226 0.64 -5.68 -4.33
C GLN A 226 1.68 -4.58 -4.12
N CYS A 227 2.95 -4.91 -3.88
CA CYS A 227 4.06 -3.94 -3.78
C CYS A 227 4.12 -2.99 -4.98
N LEU A 228 3.99 -3.49 -6.21
CA LEU A 228 3.96 -2.64 -7.42
C LEU A 228 2.77 -1.65 -7.40
N GLY A 229 1.60 -2.10 -6.96
CA GLY A 229 0.41 -1.26 -6.79
C GLY A 229 0.61 -0.18 -5.72
N VAL A 230 1.15 -0.57 -4.55
CA VAL A 230 1.41 0.35 -3.44
C VAL A 230 2.46 1.39 -3.83
N SER A 231 3.61 0.97 -4.36
CA SER A 231 4.68 1.88 -4.78
C SER A 231 4.21 2.87 -5.84
N THR A 232 3.39 2.42 -6.81
CA THR A 232 2.77 3.32 -7.79
C THR A 232 1.87 4.36 -7.13
N ALA A 233 1.10 3.96 -6.12
CA ALA A 233 0.22 4.87 -5.38
C ALA A 233 1.03 5.88 -4.55
N CYS A 234 2.11 5.44 -3.90
CA CYS A 234 3.05 6.31 -3.17
C CYS A 234 3.67 7.38 -4.10
N ILE A 235 4.23 6.95 -5.23
CA ILE A 235 4.80 7.84 -6.25
C ILE A 235 3.76 8.87 -6.71
N ASN A 236 2.54 8.43 -7.03
CA ASN A 236 1.49 9.31 -7.54
C ASN A 236 1.08 10.41 -6.54
N VAL A 237 1.13 10.12 -5.23
CA VAL A 237 0.86 11.12 -4.18
C VAL A 237 1.91 12.23 -4.25
N ILE A 238 3.20 11.87 -4.33
CA ILE A 238 4.29 12.84 -4.41
C ILE A 238 4.31 13.56 -5.76
N GLU A 239 4.01 12.88 -6.87
CA GLU A 239 3.95 13.52 -8.19
C GLU A 239 2.84 14.58 -8.27
N LYS A 240 1.68 14.32 -7.67
CA LYS A 240 0.61 15.32 -7.53
C LYS A 240 1.04 16.51 -6.68
N LEU A 241 1.83 16.28 -5.64
CA LEU A 241 2.42 17.37 -4.84
C LEU A 241 3.40 18.17 -5.71
N ASN A 242 4.33 17.51 -6.38
CA ASN A 242 5.31 18.14 -7.26
C ASN A 242 4.64 18.93 -8.39
N GLU A 243 3.52 18.47 -8.93
CA GLU A 243 2.72 19.22 -9.91
C GLU A 243 2.18 20.54 -9.33
N LYS A 244 1.62 20.49 -8.11
CA LYS A 244 1.18 21.71 -7.41
C LYS A 244 2.35 22.66 -7.14
N LEU A 245 3.49 22.13 -6.69
CA LEU A 245 4.69 22.91 -6.43
C LEU A 245 5.24 23.58 -7.69
N ARG A 246 5.23 22.91 -8.85
CA ARG A 246 5.62 23.50 -10.15
C ARG A 246 4.72 24.67 -10.56
N ASN A 247 3.46 24.66 -10.15
CA ASN A 247 2.50 25.73 -10.46
C ASN A 247 2.65 26.95 -9.54
N CYS A 248 3.48 26.88 -8.49
CA CYS A 248 3.82 28.02 -7.63
C CYS A 248 4.86 28.92 -8.33
N LYS A 249 4.41 30.00 -8.96
CA LYS A 249 5.21 30.86 -9.86
C LYS A 249 6.25 31.77 -9.19
N HIS A 250 6.38 31.77 -7.87
CA HIS A 250 7.05 32.87 -7.14
C HIS A 250 8.27 32.47 -6.31
N VAL A 251 8.64 31.18 -6.25
CA VAL A 251 9.80 30.72 -5.49
C VAL A 251 10.47 29.57 -6.25
N PRO A 252 11.82 29.51 -6.34
CA PRO A 252 12.50 28.31 -6.79
C PRO A 252 12.22 27.17 -5.81
N ILE A 253 11.29 26.29 -6.18
CA ILE A 253 10.88 25.17 -5.34
C ILE A 253 11.61 23.90 -5.79
N TRP A 254 12.24 23.25 -4.82
CA TRP A 254 12.87 21.95 -5.02
C TRP A 254 11.78 20.89 -5.07
N GLN A 255 11.85 20.00 -6.06
CA GLN A 255 10.91 18.89 -6.15
C GLN A 255 11.18 17.90 -5.01
N VAL A 256 10.10 17.37 -4.44
CA VAL A 256 10.17 16.30 -3.46
C VAL A 256 10.53 15.01 -4.19
N ASN A 257 11.47 14.24 -3.65
CA ASN A 257 11.79 12.92 -4.19
C ASN A 257 10.56 12.01 -4.09
N SER A 258 10.14 11.44 -5.22
CA SER A 258 8.98 10.54 -5.30
C SER A 258 9.33 9.06 -5.13
N ALA A 259 10.59 8.74 -4.82
CA ALA A 259 11.03 7.37 -4.62
C ALA A 259 10.17 6.63 -3.58
N SER A 260 9.83 5.39 -3.92
CA SER A 260 9.09 4.49 -3.04
C SER A 260 9.85 3.18 -2.87
N PHE A 261 9.85 2.70 -1.63
CA PHE A 261 10.43 1.43 -1.23
C PHE A 261 9.32 0.44 -0.92
N SER A 262 9.49 -0.81 -1.31
CA SER A 262 8.56 -1.85 -0.89
C SER A 262 9.27 -3.18 -0.71
N ILE A 263 8.70 -4.03 0.15
CA ILE A 263 9.25 -5.35 0.41
C ILE A 263 8.14 -6.40 0.33
N ALA A 264 8.35 -7.41 -0.50
CA ALA A 264 7.50 -8.60 -0.57
C ALA A 264 8.19 -9.73 0.18
N MET A 265 7.53 -10.29 1.19
CA MET A 265 8.13 -11.30 2.06
C MET A 265 7.27 -12.54 2.17
N ASN A 266 7.94 -13.68 2.26
CA ASN A 266 7.37 -14.89 2.82
C ASN A 266 8.31 -15.45 3.90
N ARG A 267 8.08 -16.70 4.31
CA ARG A 267 8.88 -17.35 5.36
C ARG A 267 10.36 -17.53 5.03
N ALA A 268 10.75 -17.52 3.76
CA ALA A 268 12.09 -17.91 3.31
C ALA A 268 12.81 -16.82 2.51
N GLU A 269 12.06 -15.90 1.89
CA GLU A 269 12.60 -14.91 0.97
C GLU A 269 11.94 -13.55 1.21
N ALA A 270 12.78 -12.52 1.25
CA ALA A 270 12.39 -11.13 1.26
C ALA A 270 12.94 -10.44 0.00
N ARG A 271 12.06 -9.83 -0.79
CA ARG A 271 12.41 -9.10 -2.01
C ARG A 271 12.19 -7.61 -1.79
N PHE A 272 13.29 -6.87 -1.76
CA PHE A 272 13.27 -5.41 -1.63
C PHE A 272 13.22 -4.75 -3.01
N TYR A 273 12.33 -3.77 -3.17
CA TYR A 273 12.11 -3.04 -4.41
C TYR A 273 12.27 -1.54 -4.17
N VAL A 274 12.82 -0.88 -5.18
CA VAL A 274 12.95 0.59 -5.26
C VAL A 274 12.24 1.03 -6.54
N SER A 275 11.32 1.98 -6.42
CA SER A 275 10.53 2.54 -7.52
C SER A 275 10.71 4.04 -7.61
#